data_AF-A0A735RFV8-F1
#
_entry.id   AF-A0A735RFV8-F1
#
_cell.length_a   1.000
_cell.length_b   1.000
_cell.length_c   1.000
_cell.angle_alpha   90.00
_cell.angle_beta   90.00
_cell.angle_gamma   90.00
#
_symmetry.space_group_name_H-M   'P 1'
#
loop_
_entity.id
_entity.type
_entity.pdbx_description
1 polymer ?
#
loop_
_entity_poly.entity_id
_entity_poly.type
_entity_poly.pdbx_seq_one_letter_code
_entity_poly.pdbx_strand_id
1 'polypeptide(L)'
;MPLPVRLTPTEIHHDKMQSMTSIAEELTNLIDTGSDETSSKVYALIEKWNIFAVTRFEFSDFRDYHSWISTENFVKTALYQAKYQADLSFHEAKQIIEFISTAEGNEALQGYALSLIELNFS
;
A
#
# COMPACT_ATOMS: atom_id res chain seq x y z
N MET A 1 2.51 -15.65 -13.05
CA MET A 1 1.96 -16.75 -12.22
C MET A 1 1.34 -16.13 -10.99
N PRO A 2 0.10 -16.46 -10.58
CA PRO A 2 -0.54 -15.82 -9.43
C PRO A 2 0.17 -16.15 -8.11
N LEU A 3 0.06 -15.25 -7.12
CA LEU A 3 0.51 -15.54 -5.76
C LEU A 3 -0.28 -16.71 -5.17
N PRO A 4 0.37 -17.61 -4.39
CA PRO A 4 -0.33 -18.62 -3.62
C PRO A 4 -1.40 -18.02 -2.71
N VAL A 5 -2.56 -18.68 -2.59
CA VAL A 5 -3.71 -18.18 -1.80
C VAL A 5 -3.34 -17.85 -0.36
N ARG A 6 -2.49 -18.67 0.29
CA ARG A 6 -2.06 -18.38 1.67
C ARG A 6 -1.14 -17.17 1.80
N LEU A 7 -0.55 -16.73 0.68
CA LEU A 7 0.35 -15.59 0.59
C LEU A 7 -0.34 -14.35 0.04
N THR A 8 -1.61 -14.41 -0.40
CA THR A 8 -2.34 -13.21 -0.82
C THR A 8 -2.58 -12.29 0.39
N PRO A 9 -2.60 -10.96 0.21
CA PRO A 9 -2.86 -10.04 1.29
C PRO A 9 -4.21 -10.33 1.95
N THR A 10 -4.30 -10.04 3.25
CA THR A 10 -5.56 -10.19 3.99
C THR A 10 -6.65 -9.33 3.35
N GLU A 11 -7.87 -9.86 3.29
CA GLU A 11 -9.01 -9.13 2.76
C GLU A 11 -9.19 -7.79 3.49
N ILE A 12 -9.25 -6.72 2.72
CA ILE A 12 -9.43 -5.37 3.24
C ILE A 12 -10.93 -5.15 3.44
N HIS A 13 -11.35 -4.80 4.66
CA HIS A 13 -12.72 -4.40 4.92
C HIS A 13 -13.11 -3.18 4.08
N HIS A 14 -14.24 -3.28 3.38
CA HIS A 14 -14.77 -2.23 2.50
C HIS A 14 -14.86 -0.86 3.20
N ASP A 15 -15.32 -0.82 4.46
CA ASP A 15 -15.45 0.43 5.22
C ASP A 15 -14.10 1.11 5.46
N LYS A 16 -13.03 0.32 5.69
CA LYS A 16 -11.67 0.81 5.87
C LYS A 16 -11.12 1.35 4.56
N MET A 17 -11.35 0.62 3.46
CA MET A 17 -11.00 1.04 2.10
C MET A 17 -11.64 2.39 1.77
N GLN A 18 -12.97 2.50 1.96
CA GLN A 18 -13.72 3.72 1.68
C GLN A 18 -13.23 4.90 2.53
N SER A 19 -13.00 4.67 3.83
CA SER A 19 -12.50 5.72 4.74
C SER A 19 -11.14 6.26 4.31
N MET A 20 -10.22 5.38 3.91
CA MET A 20 -8.90 5.79 3.44
C MET A 20 -8.98 6.47 2.07
N THR A 21 -9.77 5.96 1.13
CA THR A 21 -10.01 6.63 -0.15
C THR A 21 -10.49 8.07 0.04
N SER A 22 -11.47 8.29 0.93
CA SER A 22 -11.95 9.65 1.22
C SER A 22 -10.86 10.55 1.81
N ILE A 23 -9.97 10.03 2.65
CA ILE A 23 -8.83 10.80 3.18
C ILE A 23 -7.86 11.18 2.06
N ALA A 24 -7.52 10.24 1.17
CA ALA A 24 -6.61 10.50 0.04
C ALA A 24 -7.20 11.55 -0.93
N GLU A 25 -8.50 11.47 -1.22
CA GLU A 25 -9.20 12.45 -2.05
C GLU A 25 -9.26 13.83 -1.38
N GLU A 26 -9.52 13.90 -0.08
CA GLU A 26 -9.52 15.18 0.65
C GLU A 26 -8.11 15.79 0.67
N LEU A 27 -7.07 14.99 0.89
CA LEU A 27 -5.68 15.43 0.82
C LEU A 27 -5.31 15.94 -0.57
N THR A 28 -5.70 15.21 -1.63
CA THR A 28 -5.48 15.63 -3.03
C THR A 28 -6.11 16.99 -3.28
N ASN A 29 -7.39 17.17 -2.93
CA ASN A 29 -8.08 18.44 -3.13
C ASN A 29 -7.44 19.60 -2.35
N LEU A 30 -6.96 19.35 -1.13
CA LEU A 30 -6.25 20.37 -0.35
C LEU A 30 -4.93 20.77 -0.99
N ILE A 31 -4.16 19.79 -1.50
CA ILE A 31 -2.89 20.03 -2.19
C ILE A 31 -3.13 20.81 -3.50
N ASP A 32 -4.13 20.40 -4.29
CA ASP A 32 -4.50 21.05 -5.55
C ASP A 32 -4.98 22.49 -5.35
N THR A 33 -5.56 22.79 -4.18
CA THR A 33 -5.98 24.15 -3.81
C THR A 33 -4.85 24.98 -3.17
N GLY A 34 -3.63 24.45 -3.11
CA GLY A 34 -2.43 25.15 -2.67
C GLY A 34 -2.07 24.97 -1.18
N SER A 35 -2.66 23.98 -0.50
CA SER A 35 -2.22 23.61 0.84
C SER A 35 -0.89 22.87 0.79
N ASP A 36 -0.05 23.06 1.80
CA ASP A 36 1.24 22.40 1.95
C ASP A 36 1.35 21.61 3.26
N GLU A 37 2.53 21.07 3.53
CA GLU A 37 2.85 20.30 4.73
C GLU A 37 2.68 21.08 6.05
N THR A 38 2.67 22.42 6.00
CA THR A 38 2.51 23.27 7.19
C THR A 38 1.03 23.46 7.58
N SER A 39 0.11 23.09 6.69
CA SER A 39 -1.32 23.12 6.96
C SER A 39 -1.69 22.13 8.07
N SER A 40 -2.21 22.66 9.18
CA SER A 40 -2.67 21.84 10.29
C SER A 40 -3.75 20.82 9.89
N LYS A 41 -4.54 21.15 8.85
CA LYS A 41 -5.56 20.25 8.31
C LYS A 41 -4.94 19.08 7.55
N VAL A 42 -3.94 19.35 6.71
CA VAL A 42 -3.18 18.32 5.97
C VAL A 42 -2.49 17.39 6.95
N TYR A 43 -1.77 17.94 7.94
CA TYR A 43 -1.10 17.15 8.97
C TYR A 43 -2.08 16.23 9.73
N ALA A 44 -3.24 16.75 10.15
CA ALA A 44 -4.24 15.95 10.86
C ALA A 44 -4.80 14.79 10.02
N LEU A 45 -4.98 14.99 8.71
CA LEU A 45 -5.43 13.94 7.79
C LEU A 45 -4.36 12.86 7.57
N ILE A 46 -3.09 13.25 7.47
CA ILE A 46 -1.96 12.31 7.36
C ILE A 46 -1.82 11.49 8.66
N GLU A 47 -1.91 12.10 9.83
CA GLU A 47 -1.90 11.37 11.10
C GLU A 47 -3.11 10.41 11.20
N LYS A 48 -4.29 10.84 10.74
CA LYS A 48 -5.46 9.95 10.66
C LYS A 48 -5.25 8.78 9.71
N TRP A 49 -4.61 9.00 8.57
CA TRP A 49 -4.24 7.93 7.63
C TRP A 49 -3.27 6.94 8.27
N ASN A 50 -2.22 7.44 8.92
CA ASN A 50 -1.16 6.63 9.53
C ASN A 50 -1.62 5.78 10.72
N ILE A 51 -2.78 6.06 11.33
CA ILE A 51 -3.43 5.16 12.30
C ILE A 51 -3.82 3.82 11.65
N PHE A 52 -4.18 3.85 10.37
CA PHE A 52 -4.71 2.69 9.65
C PHE A 52 -3.69 2.02 8.75
N ALA A 53 -2.70 2.78 8.28
CA ALA A 53 -1.67 2.32 7.38
C ALA A 53 -0.68 1.36 8.06
N VAL A 54 -0.18 0.39 7.31
CA VAL A 54 0.82 -0.58 7.76
C VAL A 54 2.19 0.07 7.92
N THR A 55 2.49 1.06 7.08
CA THR A 55 3.70 1.88 7.10
C THR A 55 3.35 3.35 7.26
N ARG A 56 4.31 4.17 7.70
CA ARG A 56 4.12 5.61 7.85
C ARG A 56 4.24 6.27 6.47
N PHE A 57 3.28 7.15 6.17
CA PHE A 57 3.25 8.00 4.99
C PHE A 57 3.51 9.45 5.36
N GLU A 58 4.16 10.17 4.46
CA GLU A 58 4.51 11.58 4.56
C GLU A 58 3.78 12.41 3.50
N PHE A 59 3.82 13.74 3.64
CA PHE A 59 3.15 14.66 2.72
C PHE A 59 3.55 14.45 1.26
N SER A 60 4.83 14.18 0.99
CA SER A 60 5.34 13.91 -0.35
C SER A 60 4.65 12.72 -1.02
N ASP A 61 4.30 11.69 -0.26
CA ASP A 61 3.63 10.51 -0.81
C ASP A 61 2.26 10.89 -1.39
N PHE A 62 1.49 11.71 -0.66
CA PHE A 62 0.18 12.19 -1.11
C PHE A 62 0.27 13.17 -2.28
N ARG A 63 1.32 13.98 -2.32
CA ARG A 63 1.57 14.91 -3.43
C ARG A 63 1.93 14.16 -4.72
N ASP A 64 2.72 13.09 -4.61
CA ASP A 64 3.39 12.50 -5.77
C ASP A 64 2.69 11.24 -6.31
N TYR A 65 1.80 10.59 -5.56
CA TYR A 65 1.25 9.27 -5.94
C TYR A 65 0.51 9.25 -7.27
N HIS A 66 -0.23 10.31 -7.62
CA HIS A 66 -0.97 10.39 -8.89
C HIS A 66 -0.06 10.27 -10.13
N SER A 67 1.25 10.47 -9.96
CA SER A 67 2.23 10.34 -11.05
C SER A 67 2.52 8.88 -11.42
N TRP A 68 2.19 7.90 -10.57
CA TRP A 68 2.62 6.51 -10.74
C TRP A 68 1.61 5.45 -10.27
N ILE A 69 0.53 5.82 -9.59
CA ILE A 69 -0.47 4.86 -9.11
C ILE A 69 -1.86 5.50 -8.98
N SER A 70 -2.92 4.71 -9.17
CA SER A 70 -4.29 5.16 -8.91
C SER A 70 -4.56 5.31 -7.41
N THR A 71 -5.49 6.18 -7.02
CA THR A 71 -5.90 6.33 -5.60
C THR A 71 -6.31 5.00 -4.98
N GLU A 72 -7.02 4.15 -5.72
CA GLU A 72 -7.43 2.83 -5.23
C GLU A 72 -6.22 1.94 -4.92
N ASN A 73 -5.24 1.87 -5.83
CA ASN A 73 -4.04 1.06 -5.60
C ASN A 73 -3.13 1.70 -4.53
N PHE A 74 -3.09 3.03 -4.41
CA PHE A 74 -2.40 3.74 -3.33
C PHE A 74 -2.99 3.44 -1.94
N VAL A 75 -4.32 3.36 -1.82
CA VAL A 75 -4.94 2.94 -0.56
C VAL A 75 -4.61 1.48 -0.25
N LYS A 76 -4.59 0.61 -1.27
CA LYS A 76 -4.21 -0.80 -1.10
C LYS A 76 -2.77 -0.97 -0.61
N THR A 77 -1.80 -0.20 -1.14
CA THR A 77 -0.40 -0.27 -0.67
C THR A 77 -0.29 0.08 0.81
N ALA A 78 -1.05 1.06 1.29
CA ALA A 78 -1.08 1.42 2.70
C ALA A 78 -1.74 0.36 3.60
N LEU A 79 -2.60 -0.50 3.04
CA LEU A 79 -3.39 -1.48 3.80
C LEU A 79 -2.85 -2.90 3.73
N TYR A 80 -2.10 -3.24 2.68
CA TYR A 80 -1.54 -4.57 2.51
C TYR A 80 -0.41 -4.83 3.49
N GLN A 81 -0.71 -5.70 4.47
CA GLN A 81 0.25 -6.12 5.48
C GLN A 81 0.90 -7.45 5.09
N ALA A 82 2.16 -7.41 4.68
CA ALA A 82 2.98 -8.61 4.57
C ALA A 82 3.18 -9.24 5.96
N LYS A 83 3.11 -10.58 6.03
CA LYS A 83 3.31 -11.35 7.25
C LYS A 83 4.43 -12.36 7.04
N TYR A 84 5.27 -12.50 8.06
CA TYR A 84 6.36 -13.48 8.05
C TYR A 84 5.77 -14.89 7.99
N GLN A 85 6.38 -15.75 7.18
CA GLN A 85 5.97 -17.13 6.98
C GLN A 85 7.13 -18.05 7.38
N ALA A 86 7.04 -18.58 8.60
CA ALA A 86 8.09 -19.43 9.17
C ALA A 86 8.37 -20.72 8.37
N ASP A 87 7.38 -21.20 7.61
CA ASP A 87 7.45 -22.40 6.78
C ASP A 87 7.39 -22.09 5.27
N LEU A 88 7.87 -20.91 4.85
CA LEU A 88 7.89 -20.53 3.44
C LEU A 88 8.73 -21.53 2.63
N SER A 89 8.09 -22.27 1.73
CA SER A 89 8.79 -23.26 0.91
C SER A 89 9.59 -22.59 -0.22
N PHE A 90 10.64 -23.27 -0.69
CA PHE A 90 11.40 -22.82 -1.87
C PHE A 90 10.50 -22.62 -3.10
N HIS A 91 9.50 -23.49 -3.28
CA HIS A 91 8.57 -23.37 -4.38
C HIS A 91 7.76 -22.08 -4.29
N GLU A 92 7.24 -21.74 -3.11
CA GLU A 92 6.50 -20.50 -2.88
C GLU A 92 7.39 -19.25 -3.05
N ALA A 93 8.62 -19.29 -2.54
CA ALA A 93 9.60 -18.22 -2.77
C ALA A 93 9.83 -17.99 -4.27
N LYS A 94 9.98 -19.07 -5.05
CA LYS A 94 10.09 -18.98 -6.52
C LYS A 94 8.85 -18.35 -7.15
N GLN A 95 7.64 -18.71 -6.70
CA GLN A 95 6.41 -18.11 -7.20
C GLN A 95 6.32 -16.61 -6.92
N ILE A 96 6.75 -16.15 -5.73
CA ILE A 96 6.79 -14.71 -5.42
C ILE A 96 7.77 -14.00 -6.37
N ILE A 97 8.98 -14.56 -6.56
CA ILE A 97 9.98 -13.97 -7.47
C ILE A 97 9.47 -13.93 -8.91
N GLU A 98 8.81 -14.99 -9.37
CA GLU A 98 8.20 -15.03 -10.71
C GLU A 98 7.06 -14.00 -10.83
N PHE A 99 6.17 -13.88 -9.84
CA PHE A 99 5.10 -12.88 -9.80
C PHE A 99 5.64 -11.45 -9.96
N ILE A 100 6.75 -11.14 -9.27
CA ILE A 100 7.44 -9.85 -9.38
C ILE A 100 8.08 -9.69 -10.77
N SER A 101 8.84 -10.69 -11.21
CA SER A 101 9.61 -10.64 -12.46
C SER A 101 8.72 -10.52 -13.70
N THR A 102 7.51 -11.07 -13.66
CA THR A 102 6.55 -10.98 -14.76
C THR A 102 5.57 -9.80 -14.62
N ALA A 103 5.74 -8.93 -13.62
CA ALA A 103 4.84 -7.82 -13.33
C ALA A 103 3.35 -8.22 -13.28
N GLU A 104 3.06 -9.36 -12.65
CA GLU A 104 1.70 -9.90 -12.55
C GLU A 104 0.85 -9.10 -11.53
N GLY A 105 -0.45 -8.93 -11.78
CA GLY A 105 -1.33 -8.20 -10.85
C GLY A 105 -1.16 -6.67 -10.92
N ASN A 106 -1.62 -5.97 -9.90
CA ASN A 106 -1.54 -4.49 -9.82
C ASN A 106 -0.33 -4.04 -8.99
N GLU A 107 -0.03 -2.73 -9.04
CA GLU A 107 1.11 -2.12 -8.36
C GLU A 107 1.10 -2.37 -6.84
N ALA A 108 -0.09 -2.41 -6.24
CA ALA A 108 -0.22 -2.69 -4.81
C ALA A 108 0.17 -4.13 -4.46
N LEU A 109 -0.23 -5.10 -5.29
CA LEU A 109 0.17 -6.50 -5.13
C LEU A 109 1.67 -6.70 -5.38
N GLN A 110 2.26 -5.94 -6.30
CA GLN A 110 3.69 -5.94 -6.54
C GLN A 110 4.48 -5.44 -5.32
N GLY A 111 4.08 -4.29 -4.74
CA GLY A 111 4.69 -3.78 -3.51
C GLY A 111 4.53 -4.73 -2.32
N TYR A 112 3.37 -5.37 -2.21
CA TYR A 112 3.13 -6.40 -1.21
C TYR A 112 4.02 -7.65 -1.40
N ALA A 113 4.18 -8.12 -2.64
CA ALA A 113 5.03 -9.26 -2.95
C ALA A 113 6.51 -8.99 -2.63
N LEU A 114 7.00 -7.77 -2.90
CA LEU A 114 8.32 -7.33 -2.48
C LEU A 114 8.48 -7.36 -0.96
N SER A 115 7.49 -6.81 -0.24
CA SER A 115 7.48 -6.81 1.23
C SER A 115 7.51 -8.23 1.81
N LEU A 116 6.88 -9.22 1.15
CA LEU A 116 6.97 -10.62 1.55
C LEU A 116 8.40 -11.17 1.43
N ILE A 117 9.14 -10.84 0.36
CA ILE A 117 10.53 -11.28 0.22
C ILE A 117 11.39 -10.60 1.29
N GLU A 118 11.28 -9.29 1.44
CA GLU A 118 12.06 -8.54 2.42
C GLU A 118 11.85 -9.09 3.83
N LEU A 119 10.61 -9.35 4.23
CA LEU A 119 10.29 -9.84 5.57
C LEU A 119 10.75 -11.29 5.83
N ASN A 120 10.74 -12.15 4.81
CA ASN A 120 11.07 -13.57 4.97
C ASN A 120 12.56 -13.89 4.78
N PHE A 121 13.32 -13.00 4.16
CA PHE A 121 14.74 -13.20 3.83
C PHE A 121 15.69 -12.14 4.43
N SER A 122 15.19 -11.20 5.23
CA SER A 122 16.01 -10.30 6.07
C SER A 122 16.63 -11.04 7.25
#